data_AF-A0A8T4Q746-F1
#
_entry.id   AF-A0A8T4Q746-F1
#
_cell.length_a   1.000
_cell.length_b   1.000
_cell.length_c   1.000
_cell.angle_alpha   90.00
_cell.angle_beta   90.00
_cell.angle_gamma   90.00
#
_symmetry.space_group_name_H-M   'P 1'
#
loop_
_entity.id
_entity.type
_entity.pdbx_description
1 polymer ?
#
loop_
_entity_poly.entity_id
_entity_poly.type
_entity_poly.pdbx_seq_one_letter_code
_entity_poly.pdbx_strand_id
1 'polypeptide(L)'
;MEQQGNQQSYSQPYPIYTLRPSVMGVMLPKFILMLLLGGLLYYGGYLNLKFLNIRLTTLFKLSIIVCTFLVVAFALLMEYKKAIRIDFYFYSDRLYANGKWVMYSSIGHIDAKRGPMDHLAKTCSIHLGDQAVLKKVPDSFNIYQYIQNLVSRAKQQ
;
A
#
# COMPACT_ATOMS: atom_id res chain seq x y z
N MET A 1 4.30 -52.42 19.14
CA MET A 1 5.21 -51.92 18.10
C MET A 1 4.57 -50.66 17.53
N GLU A 2 4.82 -49.53 18.17
CA GLU A 2 4.25 -48.24 17.78
C GLU A 2 5.13 -47.64 16.67
N GLN A 3 4.57 -47.53 15.46
CA GLN A 3 5.19 -46.81 14.36
C GLN A 3 5.14 -45.31 14.69
N GLN A 4 6.25 -44.77 15.19
CA GLN A 4 6.45 -43.33 15.27
C GLN A 4 6.49 -42.77 13.84
N GLY A 5 5.38 -42.14 13.43
CA GLY A 5 5.29 -41.42 12.17
C GLY A 5 6.28 -40.25 12.17
N ASN A 6 7.30 -40.36 11.33
CA ASN A 6 8.18 -39.25 10.96
C ASN A 6 7.34 -38.14 10.34
N GLN A 7 6.91 -37.17 11.16
CA GLN A 7 6.45 -35.88 10.68
C GLN A 7 7.69 -35.16 10.14
N GLN A 8 7.93 -35.31 8.84
CA GLN A 8 8.87 -34.46 8.12
C GLN A 8 8.33 -33.03 8.19
N SER A 9 8.83 -32.26 9.15
CA SER A 9 8.66 -30.81 9.18
C SER A 9 9.31 -30.24 7.93
N TYR A 10 8.50 -30.05 6.87
CA TYR A 10 8.90 -29.27 5.72
C TYR A 10 9.20 -27.85 6.21
N SER A 11 10.48 -27.55 6.40
CA SER A 11 10.96 -26.21 6.66
C SER A 11 10.47 -25.32 5.53
N GLN A 12 9.47 -24.48 5.83
CA GLN A 12 8.99 -23.49 4.88
C GLN A 12 10.20 -22.66 4.45
N PRO A 13 10.51 -22.59 3.15
CA PRO A 13 11.69 -21.85 2.71
C PRO A 13 11.54 -20.41 3.19
N TYR A 14 12.55 -19.89 3.89
CA TYR A 14 12.53 -18.49 4.32
C TYR A 14 12.56 -17.57 3.08
N PRO A 15 11.83 -16.44 3.09
CA PRO A 15 11.90 -15.49 1.99
C PRO A 15 13.34 -14.97 1.86
N ILE A 16 13.86 -15.00 0.64
CA ILE A 16 15.21 -14.49 0.30
C ILE A 16 15.27 -12.99 0.53
N TYR A 17 14.17 -12.30 0.22
CA TYR A 17 14.06 -10.88 0.36
C TYR A 17 12.63 -10.47 0.72
N THR A 18 12.50 -9.45 1.56
CA THR A 18 11.21 -8.83 1.89
C THR A 18 11.26 -7.38 1.48
N LEU A 19 10.26 -6.96 0.71
CA LEU A 19 10.14 -5.58 0.27
C LEU A 19 8.91 -4.96 0.89
N ARG A 20 9.13 -3.80 1.52
CA ARG A 20 8.05 -2.96 2.00
C ARG A 20 7.79 -1.84 1.00
N PRO A 21 6.54 -1.57 0.63
CA PRO A 21 6.21 -0.38 -0.12
C PRO A 21 6.58 0.85 0.72
N SER A 22 6.90 1.96 0.05
CA SER A 22 7.13 3.19 0.81
C SER A 22 5.81 3.64 1.45
N VAL A 23 5.87 3.91 2.75
CA VAL A 23 4.73 4.45 3.50
C VAL A 23 4.25 5.75 2.86
N MET A 24 5.18 6.61 2.46
CA MET A 24 4.86 7.90 1.84
C MET A 24 4.10 7.73 0.52
N GLY A 25 4.49 6.81 -0.35
CA GLY A 25 3.81 6.56 -1.62
C GLY A 25 2.40 5.99 -1.46
N VAL A 26 2.17 5.20 -0.41
CA VAL A 26 0.84 4.68 -0.09
C VAL A 26 -0.05 5.76 0.55
N MET A 27 0.52 6.54 1.47
CA MET A 27 -0.21 7.53 2.28
C MET A 27 -0.53 8.82 1.54
N LEU A 28 0.36 9.31 0.68
CA LEU A 28 0.22 10.60 0.00
C LEU A 28 -1.14 10.78 -0.73
N PRO A 29 -1.58 9.86 -1.62
CA PRO A 29 -2.87 10.02 -2.29
C PRO A 29 -4.05 9.98 -1.31
N LYS A 30 -3.94 9.18 -0.23
CA LYS A 30 -4.97 9.08 0.81
C LYS A 30 -5.05 10.36 1.64
N PHE A 31 -3.91 10.96 1.93
CA PHE A 31 -3.82 12.22 2.65
C PHE A 31 -4.46 13.37 1.87
N ILE A 32 -4.16 13.49 0.57
CA ILE A 32 -4.78 14.49 -0.31
C ILE A 32 -6.30 14.29 -0.37
N LEU A 33 -6.75 13.05 -0.55
CA LEU A 33 -8.18 12.72 -0.57
C LEU A 33 -8.87 13.09 0.75
N MET A 34 -8.23 12.82 1.89
CA MET A 34 -8.79 13.14 3.21
C MET A 34 -8.84 14.64 3.48
N LEU A 35 -7.84 15.41 3.03
CA LEU A 35 -7.89 16.87 3.12
C LEU A 35 -9.07 17.43 2.33
N LEU A 36 -9.29 16.92 1.10
CA LEU A 36 -10.42 17.33 0.27
C LEU A 36 -11.74 16.96 0.93
N LEU A 37 -11.88 15.74 1.45
CA LEU A 37 -13.09 15.27 2.13
C LEU A 37 -13.36 16.05 3.42
N GLY A 38 -12.32 16.34 4.20
CA GLY A 38 -12.42 17.16 5.41
C GLY A 38 -12.84 18.60 5.10
N GLY A 39 -12.32 19.18 4.02
CA GLY A 39 -12.77 20.49 3.53
C GLY A 39 -14.24 20.48 3.11
N LEU A 40 -14.69 19.47 2.37
CA LEU A 40 -16.10 19.29 2.00
C LEU A 40 -17.00 19.13 3.23
N LEU A 41 -16.59 18.31 4.20
CA LEU A 41 -17.34 18.10 5.43
C LEU A 41 -17.49 19.40 6.23
N TYR A 42 -16.39 20.13 6.40
CA TYR A 42 -16.39 21.43 7.06
C TYR A 42 -17.33 22.41 6.36
N TYR A 43 -17.22 22.51 5.03
CA TYR A 43 -18.05 23.43 4.25
C TYR A 43 -19.52 23.03 4.27
N GLY A 44 -19.84 21.74 4.15
CA GLY A 44 -21.20 21.23 4.24
C GLY A 44 -21.83 21.47 5.61
N GLY A 45 -21.08 21.24 6.70
CA GLY A 45 -21.52 21.58 8.06
C GLY A 45 -21.77 23.06 8.22
N TYR A 46 -20.85 23.90 7.74
CA TYR A 46 -20.99 25.36 7.76
C TYR A 46 -22.22 25.84 6.98
N LEU A 47 -22.46 25.31 5.78
CA LEU A 47 -23.62 25.65 4.96
C LEU A 47 -24.94 25.24 5.63
N ASN A 48 -25.03 24.04 6.19
CA ASN A 48 -26.23 23.59 6.91
C ASN A 48 -26.60 24.55 8.04
N LEU A 49 -25.60 24.99 8.82
CA LEU A 49 -25.81 25.92 9.93
C LEU A 49 -26.20 27.32 9.45
N LYS A 50 -25.62 27.76 8.32
CA LYS A 50 -25.98 29.02 7.66
C LYS A 50 -27.42 29.00 7.15
N PHE A 51 -27.89 27.88 6.59
CA PHE A 51 -29.29 27.73 6.16
C PHE A 51 -30.27 27.74 7.33
N LEU A 52 -29.87 27.24 8.50
CA LEU A 52 -30.67 27.34 9.73
C LEU A 52 -30.63 28.75 10.37
N ASN A 53 -29.90 29.70 9.77
CA ASN A 53 -29.73 31.07 10.27
C ASN A 53 -29.22 31.14 11.73
N ILE A 54 -28.49 30.11 12.17
CA ILE A 54 -27.89 30.05 13.51
C ILE A 54 -26.61 30.89 13.51
N ARG A 55 -26.53 31.89 14.39
CA ARG A 55 -25.29 32.62 14.62
C ARG A 55 -24.28 31.71 15.31
N LEU A 56 -23.28 31.28 14.54
CA LEU A 56 -22.21 30.44 15.04
C LEU A 56 -21.27 31.25 15.93
N THR A 57 -21.28 30.94 17.23
CA THR A 57 -20.26 31.42 18.16
C THR A 57 -18.89 30.86 17.79
N THR A 58 -17.82 31.55 18.17
CA THR A 58 -16.44 31.12 17.92
C THR A 58 -16.17 29.72 18.49
N LEU A 59 -16.70 29.43 19.68
CA LEU A 59 -16.61 28.11 20.33
C LEU A 59 -17.21 27.00 19.46
N PHE A 60 -18.36 27.23 18.83
CA PHE A 60 -19.00 26.23 17.98
C PHE A 60 -18.23 26.02 16.67
N LYS A 61 -17.66 27.07 16.09
CA LYS A 61 -16.78 26.93 14.91
C LYS A 61 -15.55 26.09 15.27
N LEU A 62 -14.96 26.35 16.44
CA LEU A 62 -13.82 25.60 16.95
C LEU A 62 -14.18 24.12 17.14
N SER A 63 -15.34 23.81 17.72
CA SER A 63 -15.75 22.41 17.95
C SER A 63 -15.94 21.64 16.64
N ILE A 64 -16.50 22.27 15.59
CA ILE A 64 -16.61 21.67 14.26
C ILE A 64 -15.23 21.35 13.69
N ILE A 65 -14.29 22.30 13.77
CA ILE A 65 -12.91 22.11 13.27
C ILE A 65 -12.22 20.98 14.02
N VAL A 66 -12.29 20.96 15.35
CA VAL A 66 -11.68 19.91 16.18
C VAL A 66 -12.29 18.54 15.88
N CYS A 67 -13.63 18.46 15.79
CA CYS A 67 -14.31 17.21 15.46
C CYS A 67 -13.92 16.71 14.06
N THR A 68 -13.90 17.59 13.06
CA THR A 68 -13.46 17.27 11.69
C THR A 68 -12.01 16.79 11.68
N PHE A 69 -11.12 17.47 12.41
CA PHE A 69 -9.72 17.09 12.53
C PHE A 69 -9.56 15.70 13.16
N LEU A 70 -10.28 15.40 14.24
CA LEU A 70 -10.24 14.09 14.89
C LEU A 70 -10.69 12.97 13.96
N VAL A 71 -11.77 13.18 13.19
CA VAL A 71 -12.25 12.22 12.20
C VAL A 71 -11.19 11.96 11.12
N VAL A 72 -10.59 13.02 10.59
CA VAL A 72 -9.51 12.91 9.58
C VAL A 72 -8.28 12.21 10.15
N ALA A 73 -7.85 12.57 11.36
CA ALA A 73 -6.71 11.95 12.03
C ALA A 73 -6.93 10.46 12.28
N PHE A 74 -8.12 10.08 12.74
CA PHE A 74 -8.48 8.67 12.94
C PHE A 74 -8.48 7.88 11.63
N ALA A 75 -9.02 8.45 10.56
CA ALA A 75 -9.00 7.83 9.23
C ALA A 75 -7.56 7.65 8.72
N LEU A 76 -6.68 8.66 8.89
CA LEU A 76 -5.26 8.55 8.54
C LEU A 76 -4.55 7.45 9.34
N LEU A 77 -4.82 7.34 10.64
CA LEU A 77 -4.24 6.29 11.48
C LEU A 77 -4.63 4.89 10.99
N MET A 78 -5.89 4.70 10.59
CA MET A 78 -6.36 3.43 10.04
C MET A 78 -5.67 3.08 8.71
N GLU A 79 -5.51 4.05 7.82
CA GLU A 79 -4.80 3.83 6.55
C GLU A 79 -3.30 3.58 6.76
N TYR A 80 -2.67 4.25 7.72
CA TYR A 80 -1.27 3.99 8.09
C TYR A 80 -1.06 2.55 8.56
N LYS A 81 -1.95 2.07 9.46
CA LYS A 81 -1.90 0.68 9.94
C LYS A 81 -2.08 -0.34 8.81
N LYS A 82 -2.89 -0.03 7.79
CA LYS A 82 -3.03 -0.88 6.60
C LYS A 82 -1.76 -0.85 5.75
N ALA A 83 -1.19 0.33 5.52
CA ALA A 83 -0.01 0.50 4.67
C ALA A 83 1.21 -0.30 5.17
N ILE A 84 1.43 -0.33 6.50
CA ILE A 84 2.56 -1.05 7.10
C ILE A 84 2.42 -2.58 6.97
N ARG A 85 1.19 -3.10 6.84
CA ARG A 85 0.95 -4.55 6.72
C ARG A 85 1.15 -5.09 5.31
N ILE A 86 1.41 -4.22 4.33
CA ILE A 86 1.66 -4.64 2.96
C ILE A 86 3.13 -5.03 2.88
N ASP A 87 3.40 -6.32 2.80
CA ASP A 87 4.74 -6.87 2.58
C ASP A 87 4.74 -7.69 1.28
N PHE A 88 5.80 -7.57 0.50
CA PHE A 88 6.08 -8.45 -0.63
C PHE A 88 7.20 -9.40 -0.24
N TYR A 89 7.00 -10.70 -0.43
CA TYR A 89 7.97 -11.73 -0.04
C TYR A 89 8.49 -12.44 -1.28
N PHE A 90 9.80 -12.37 -1.49
CA PHE A 90 10.48 -12.97 -2.63
C PHE A 90 11.11 -14.30 -2.21
N TYR A 91 10.75 -15.37 -2.91
CA TYR A 91 11.33 -16.69 -2.77
C TYR A 91 12.17 -16.99 -4.02
N SER A 92 12.75 -18.18 -4.11
CA SER A 92 13.58 -18.59 -5.26
C SER A 92 12.78 -18.78 -6.55
N ASP A 93 11.58 -19.34 -6.43
CA ASP A 93 10.71 -19.75 -7.55
C ASP A 93 9.46 -18.86 -7.71
N ARG A 94 9.07 -18.15 -6.65
CA ARG A 94 7.82 -17.42 -6.56
C ARG A 94 7.93 -16.12 -5.76
N LEU A 95 6.94 -15.27 -5.96
CA LEU A 95 6.70 -14.04 -5.22
C LEU A 95 5.34 -14.12 -4.52
N TYR A 96 5.26 -13.71 -3.27
CA TYR A 96 3.98 -13.38 -2.63
C TYR A 96 3.73 -11.88 -2.72
N ALA A 97 2.69 -11.51 -3.46
CA ALA A 97 2.29 -10.12 -3.64
C ALA A 97 0.77 -9.98 -3.55
N ASN A 98 0.31 -8.97 -2.79
CA ASN A 98 -1.12 -8.64 -2.63
C ASN A 98 -2.00 -9.86 -2.22
N GLY A 99 -1.48 -10.74 -1.37
CA GLY A 99 -2.22 -11.91 -0.90
C GLY A 99 -2.22 -13.10 -1.87
N LYS A 100 -1.45 -13.05 -2.96
CA LYS A 100 -1.39 -14.10 -3.97
C LYS A 100 0.05 -14.52 -4.25
N TRP A 101 0.22 -15.82 -4.52
CA TRP A 101 1.47 -16.39 -5.01
C TRP A 101 1.57 -16.25 -6.52
N VAL A 102 2.72 -15.79 -7.01
CA VAL A 102 3.02 -15.63 -8.42
C VAL A 102 4.34 -16.34 -8.72
N MET A 103 4.30 -17.32 -9.62
CA MET A 103 5.51 -18.02 -10.07
C MET A 103 6.32 -17.11 -11.00
N TYR A 104 7.64 -17.07 -10.88
CA TYR A 104 8.45 -16.25 -11.79
C TYR A 104 8.37 -16.73 -13.24
N SER A 105 8.19 -18.03 -13.45
CA SER A 105 8.02 -18.63 -14.77
C SER A 105 6.75 -18.16 -15.48
N SER A 106 5.69 -17.78 -14.76
CA SER A 106 4.44 -17.27 -15.35
C SER A 106 4.48 -15.77 -15.67
N ILE A 107 5.55 -15.06 -15.30
CA ILE A 107 5.68 -13.63 -15.58
C ILE A 107 6.16 -13.44 -17.02
N GLY A 108 5.22 -13.06 -17.89
CA GLY A 108 5.51 -12.78 -19.30
C GLY A 108 6.42 -11.56 -19.47
N HIS A 109 6.00 -10.43 -18.91
CA HIS A 109 6.64 -9.13 -19.06
C HIS A 109 6.71 -8.37 -17.72
N ILE A 110 7.72 -7.53 -17.57
CA ILE A 110 7.92 -6.69 -16.39
C ILE A 110 7.98 -5.24 -16.87
N ASP A 111 7.12 -4.40 -16.31
CA ASP A 111 7.02 -2.99 -16.66
C ASP A 111 7.10 -2.12 -15.40
N ALA A 112 7.93 -1.08 -15.42
CA ALA A 112 7.93 -0.06 -14.38
C ALA A 112 7.11 1.15 -14.83
N LYS A 113 6.01 1.45 -14.13
CA LYS A 113 5.17 2.63 -14.38
C LYS A 113 5.30 3.62 -13.22
N ARG A 114 5.34 4.91 -13.55
CA ARG A 114 5.30 6.00 -12.57
C ARG A 114 4.13 6.91 -12.88
N GLY A 115 3.19 7.00 -11.96
CA GLY A 115 2.13 8.00 -12.00
C GLY A 115 2.61 9.36 -11.44
N PRO A 116 1.80 10.42 -11.58
CA PRO A 116 2.13 11.75 -11.06
C PRO A 116 2.34 11.75 -9.54
N MET A 117 1.54 10.97 -8.81
CA MET A 117 1.69 10.81 -7.35
C MET A 117 2.93 10.00 -6.97
N ASP A 118 3.41 9.14 -7.88
CA ASP A 118 4.61 8.34 -7.64
C ASP A 118 5.87 9.21 -7.73
N HIS A 119 5.88 10.21 -8.62
CA HIS A 119 6.95 11.21 -8.71
C HIS A 119 7.11 12.00 -7.40
N LEU A 120 6.01 12.50 -6.84
CA LEU A 120 6.04 13.23 -5.58
C LEU A 120 6.51 12.36 -4.41
N ALA A 121 6.13 11.08 -4.41
CA ALA A 121 6.52 10.14 -3.37
C ALA A 121 7.86 9.42 -3.62
N LYS A 122 8.56 9.72 -4.72
CA LYS A 122 9.79 9.00 -5.16
C LYS A 122 9.59 7.47 -5.17
N THR A 123 8.49 7.04 -5.75
CA THR A 123 8.14 5.63 -5.91
C THR A 123 7.90 5.25 -7.37
N CYS A 124 7.76 3.95 -7.62
CA CYS A 124 7.23 3.41 -8.86
C CYS A 124 6.30 2.22 -8.58
N SER A 125 5.52 1.83 -9.57
CA SER A 125 4.76 0.59 -9.55
C SER A 125 5.34 -0.37 -10.58
N ILE A 126 5.69 -1.58 -10.16
CA ILE A 126 6.24 -2.63 -11.02
C ILE A 126 5.11 -3.59 -11.36
N HIS A 127 4.76 -3.65 -12.64
CA HIS A 127 3.77 -4.55 -13.21
C HIS A 127 4.47 -5.84 -13.64
N LEU A 128 3.98 -6.98 -13.16
CA LEU A 128 4.46 -8.32 -13.52
C LEU A 128 3.46 -8.97 -14.49
N GLY A 129 3.20 -8.29 -15.61
CA GLY A 129 2.13 -8.63 -16.54
C GLY A 129 0.74 -8.59 -15.87
N ASP A 130 -0.11 -9.56 -16.20
CA ASP A 130 -1.48 -9.67 -15.66
C ASP A 130 -1.55 -10.34 -14.28
N GLN A 131 -0.41 -10.85 -13.77
CA GLN A 131 -0.39 -11.68 -12.56
C GLN A 131 -0.37 -10.85 -11.27
N ALA A 132 0.47 -9.81 -11.22
CA ALA A 132 0.60 -8.97 -10.03
C ALA A 132 1.16 -7.58 -10.34
N VAL A 133 0.91 -6.65 -9.42
CA VAL A 133 1.49 -5.31 -9.43
C VAL A 133 2.08 -5.02 -8.05
N LEU A 134 3.38 -4.77 -8.01
CA LEU A 134 4.06 -4.25 -6.83
C LEU A 134 3.88 -2.75 -6.83
N LYS A 135 3.00 -2.25 -5.95
CA LYS A 135 2.68 -0.83 -5.87
C LYS A 135 3.64 -0.11 -4.94
N LYS A 136 3.97 1.14 -5.27
CA LYS A 136 4.68 2.09 -4.39
C LYS A 136 6.06 1.60 -3.93
N VAL A 137 6.77 0.90 -4.81
CA VAL A 137 8.16 0.48 -4.59
C VAL A 137 9.05 1.72 -4.53
N PRO A 138 9.91 1.89 -3.51
CA PRO A 138 10.81 3.04 -3.43
C PRO A 138 11.81 3.05 -4.59
N ASP A 139 12.02 4.22 -5.20
CA ASP A 139 12.89 4.36 -6.37
C ASP A 139 14.40 4.20 -6.06
N SER A 140 14.77 4.25 -4.78
CA SER A 140 16.15 4.09 -4.33
C SER A 140 16.69 2.67 -4.53
N PHE A 141 15.83 1.68 -4.76
CA PHE A 141 16.22 0.29 -4.87
C PHE A 141 16.09 -0.20 -6.31
N ASN A 142 17.13 -0.87 -6.81
CA ASN A 142 17.15 -1.48 -8.13
C ASN A 142 16.39 -2.83 -8.15
N ILE A 143 15.19 -2.85 -7.55
CA ILE A 143 14.32 -4.02 -7.44
C ILE A 143 13.87 -4.48 -8.83
N TYR A 144 13.70 -3.55 -9.76
CA TYR A 144 13.34 -3.88 -11.14
C TYR A 144 14.35 -4.86 -11.76
N GLN A 145 15.65 -4.54 -11.74
CA GLN A 145 16.67 -5.44 -12.28
C GLN A 145 16.76 -6.75 -11.50
N TYR A 146 16.58 -6.70 -10.18
CA TYR A 146 16.56 -7.90 -9.35
C TYR A 146 15.45 -8.88 -9.77
N ILE A 147 14.20 -8.38 -9.93
CA ILE A 147 13.07 -9.21 -10.39
C ILE A 147 13.32 -9.72 -11.81
N GLN A 148 13.86 -8.87 -12.69
CA GLN A 148 14.18 -9.27 -14.06
C GLN A 148 15.18 -10.44 -14.10
N ASN A 149 16.19 -10.42 -13.23
CA ASN A 149 17.15 -11.52 -13.10
C ASN A 149 16.48 -12.81 -12.58
N LEU A 150 15.58 -12.72 -11.60
CA LEU A 150 14.85 -13.87 -11.08
C LEU A 150 13.94 -14.50 -12.14
N VAL A 151 13.19 -13.68 -12.88
CA VAL A 151 12.33 -14.15 -13.98
C VAL A 151 13.15 -14.76 -15.11
N SER A 152 14.29 -14.17 -15.46
CA SER A 152 15.17 -14.71 -16.51
C SER A 152 15.73 -16.08 -16.13
N ARG A 153 16.15 -16.27 -14.87
CA ARG A 153 16.63 -17.56 -14.37
C ARG A 153 15.53 -18.62 -14.35
N ALA A 154 14.33 -18.25 -13.90
CA ALA A 154 13.19 -19.17 -13.83
C ALA A 154 12.69 -19.63 -15.22
N LYS A 155 12.99 -18.89 -16.29
CA LYS A 155 12.65 -19.28 -17.68
C LYS A 155 13.71 -20.16 -18.35
N GLN A 156 14.91 -20.25 -17.77
CA GLN A 156 16.00 -21.09 -18.29
C GLN A 156 16.01 -22.50 -17.69
N GLN A 157 15.26 -22.71 -16.61
CA GLN A 157 15.01 -24.01 -15.98
C GLN A 157 13.78 -24.67 -16.59
#